data_AF-A0AAW7NTU7-F1
#
_entry.id   AF-A0AAW7NTU7-F1
#
_cell.length_a   1.000
_cell.length_b   1.000
_cell.length_c   1.000
_cell.angle_alpha   90.00
_cell.angle_beta   90.00
_cell.angle_gamma   90.00
#
_symmetry.space_group_name_H-M   'P 1'
#
loop_
_entity.id
_entity.type
_entity.pdbx_description
1 polymer ?
#
loop_
_entity_poly.entity_id
_entity_poly.type
_entity_poly.pdbx_seq_one_letter_code
_entity_poly.pdbx_strand_id
1 'polypeptide(L)'
;MYTEVSALLTRTYVRAGLNAEEYIVLNAYLNHSKLFQHSYDFEEVGQMIGKTSKEVTKILTVLFERKFIQVKEDSSIDIVALRAKLKMIEQESMPLSDRIAESMESYNQFGYTPLFQHLGQVTLVPLSLGGIAITKGTKSIYGQWMWSHNDMKKLLEELSFFLDNNDQEWIDSYNEELAVEIESKREKQKVLEEERQKKKEHAATPKQGYVILIRLYPSGHYKFTYTTSTDLNSKINRIKEEYGDNVEIVHSVETYDTLKFFYHFAKKQFSNRLVKKALYQLTEEDVQFFKEEKYPANAMDWLEGSRTK
;
A
#
# COMPACT_ATOMS: atom_id res chain seq x y z
N MET A 1 -18.06 3.33 -12.15
CA MET A 1 -17.39 3.73 -13.42
C MET A 1 -18.33 4.59 -14.27
N TYR A 2 -19.44 4.08 -14.80
CA TYR A 2 -20.34 4.85 -15.66
C TYR A 2 -20.93 6.11 -15.00
N THR A 3 -21.36 6.01 -13.73
CA THR A 3 -21.82 7.15 -12.92
C THR A 3 -20.75 8.23 -12.73
N GLU A 4 -19.50 7.81 -12.56
CA GLU A 4 -18.35 8.72 -12.47
C GLU A 4 -18.10 9.43 -13.80
N VAL A 5 -18.15 8.69 -14.92
CA VAL A 5 -18.00 9.26 -16.28
C VAL A 5 -19.15 10.20 -16.61
N SER A 6 -20.37 9.87 -16.19
CA SER A 6 -21.59 10.71 -16.31
C SER A 6 -21.46 12.01 -15.53
N ALA A 7 -21.01 11.94 -14.27
CA ALA A 7 -20.72 13.13 -13.47
C ALA A 7 -19.61 13.99 -14.10
N LEU A 8 -18.54 13.35 -14.58
CA LEU A 8 -17.43 14.04 -15.26
C LEU A 8 -17.88 14.70 -16.57
N LEU A 9 -18.69 14.02 -17.37
CA LEU A 9 -19.30 14.57 -18.59
C LEU A 9 -20.14 15.80 -18.24
N THR A 10 -21.01 15.71 -17.23
CA THR A 10 -21.82 16.85 -16.77
C THR A 10 -20.97 18.06 -16.38
N ARG A 11 -19.81 17.85 -15.73
CA ARG A 11 -18.90 18.96 -15.36
C ARG A 11 -18.11 19.52 -16.56
N THR A 12 -17.94 18.76 -17.64
CA THR A 12 -16.98 19.10 -18.71
C THR A 12 -17.62 19.37 -20.07
N TYR A 13 -18.89 19.02 -20.32
CA TYR A 13 -19.47 19.01 -21.67
C TYR A 13 -19.40 20.36 -22.41
N VAL A 14 -19.64 21.47 -21.72
CA VAL A 14 -19.53 22.82 -22.32
C VAL A 14 -18.10 23.09 -22.76
N ARG A 15 -17.12 22.81 -21.89
CA ARG A 15 -15.69 22.98 -22.17
C ARG A 15 -15.19 22.02 -23.25
N ALA A 16 -15.81 20.84 -23.32
CA ALA A 16 -15.57 19.85 -24.35
C ALA A 16 -16.12 20.24 -25.74
N GLY A 17 -16.81 21.39 -25.84
CA GLY A 17 -17.42 21.85 -27.10
C GLY A 17 -18.59 20.97 -27.53
N LEU A 18 -19.28 20.34 -26.57
CA LEU A 18 -20.51 19.59 -26.80
C LEU A 18 -21.71 20.53 -26.71
N ASN A 19 -22.65 20.37 -27.63
CA ASN A 19 -23.95 21.01 -27.52
C ASN A 19 -24.85 20.23 -26.54
N ALA A 20 -26.02 20.81 -26.20
CA ALA A 20 -26.95 20.20 -25.26
C ALA A 20 -27.46 18.83 -25.71
N GLU A 21 -27.71 18.64 -27.01
CA GLU A 21 -28.20 17.35 -27.53
C GLU A 21 -27.11 16.26 -27.46
N GLU A 22 -25.88 16.59 -27.82
CA GLU A 22 -24.71 15.71 -27.72
C GLU A 22 -24.48 15.27 -26.27
N TYR A 23 -24.56 16.21 -25.33
CA TYR A 23 -24.49 15.90 -23.90
C TYR A 23 -25.64 14.98 -23.46
N ILE A 24 -26.89 15.31 -23.79
CA ILE A 24 -28.07 14.52 -23.39
C ILE A 24 -27.97 13.09 -23.91
N VAL A 25 -27.56 12.89 -25.17
CA VAL A 25 -27.40 11.56 -25.76
C VAL A 25 -26.29 10.77 -25.07
N LEU A 26 -25.11 11.37 -24.85
CA LEU A 26 -24.01 10.69 -24.16
C LEU A 26 -24.35 10.38 -22.71
N ASN A 27 -25.02 11.29 -22.02
CA ASN A 27 -25.44 11.09 -20.64
C ASN A 27 -26.50 10.00 -20.53
N ALA A 28 -27.49 9.97 -21.43
CA ALA A 28 -28.47 8.89 -21.48
C ALA A 28 -27.81 7.55 -21.80
N TYR A 29 -26.85 7.53 -22.73
CA TYR A 29 -26.06 6.33 -23.02
C TYR A 29 -25.31 5.82 -21.78
N LEU A 30 -24.69 6.71 -20.98
CA LEU A 30 -23.94 6.34 -19.77
C LEU A 30 -24.83 5.87 -18.61
N ASN A 31 -26.10 6.27 -18.58
CA ASN A 31 -27.05 5.91 -17.52
C ASN A 31 -28.02 4.80 -17.95
N HIS A 32 -27.85 4.23 -19.15
CA HIS A 32 -28.68 3.16 -19.66
C HIS A 32 -28.55 1.87 -18.83
N SER A 33 -29.68 1.19 -18.63
CA SER A 33 -29.84 0.12 -17.64
C SER A 33 -29.14 -1.20 -18.01
N LYS A 34 -28.79 -1.43 -19.29
CA LYS A 34 -28.25 -2.72 -19.79
C LYS A 34 -26.80 -2.66 -20.28
N LEU A 35 -26.04 -1.62 -19.93
CA LEU A 35 -24.62 -1.47 -20.31
C LEU A 35 -23.73 -2.67 -19.94
N PHE A 36 -24.10 -3.42 -18.89
CA PHE A 36 -23.36 -4.62 -18.44
C PHE A 36 -23.70 -5.91 -19.20
N GLN A 37 -24.71 -5.88 -20.07
CA GLN A 37 -25.18 -7.04 -20.84
C GLN A 37 -24.64 -7.05 -22.28
N HIS A 38 -23.76 -6.11 -22.65
CA HIS A 38 -23.24 -5.92 -24.01
C HIS A 38 -24.33 -5.75 -25.10
N SER A 39 -25.57 -5.43 -24.69
CA SER A 39 -26.69 -5.14 -25.59
C SER A 39 -26.98 -3.64 -25.53
N TYR A 40 -26.34 -2.89 -26.42
CA TYR A 40 -26.54 -1.45 -26.52
C TYR A 40 -27.84 -1.18 -27.28
N ASP A 41 -28.85 -0.73 -26.53
CA ASP A 41 -30.18 -0.49 -27.04
C ASP A 41 -30.38 1.01 -27.29
N PHE A 42 -30.04 1.47 -28.50
CA PHE A 42 -30.24 2.87 -28.91
C PHE A 42 -31.71 3.27 -28.97
N GLU A 43 -32.63 2.31 -28.99
CA GLU A 43 -34.05 2.59 -28.89
C GLU A 43 -34.42 2.96 -27.46
N GLU A 44 -33.94 2.23 -26.45
CA GLU A 44 -34.11 2.59 -25.03
C GLU A 44 -33.42 3.92 -24.69
N VAL A 45 -32.20 4.16 -25.19
CA VAL A 45 -31.52 5.47 -25.03
C VAL A 45 -32.36 6.58 -25.63
N GLY A 46 -32.96 6.36 -26.81
CA GLY A 46 -33.87 7.30 -27.44
C GLY A 46 -35.11 7.58 -26.59
N GLN A 47 -35.74 6.54 -26.05
CA GLN A 47 -36.92 6.65 -25.17
C GLN A 47 -36.64 7.50 -23.93
N MET A 48 -35.46 7.36 -23.30
CA MET A 48 -35.08 8.15 -22.12
C MET A 48 -35.04 9.67 -22.38
N ILE A 49 -34.83 10.08 -23.64
CA ILE A 49 -34.62 11.48 -24.02
C ILE A 49 -35.63 11.99 -25.06
N GLY A 50 -36.68 11.21 -25.33
CA GLY A 50 -37.72 11.56 -26.30
C GLY A 50 -37.23 11.66 -27.76
N LYS A 51 -36.22 10.86 -28.14
CA LYS A 51 -35.66 10.79 -29.51
C LYS A 51 -35.82 9.41 -30.12
N THR A 52 -35.78 9.33 -31.45
CA THR A 52 -35.74 8.06 -32.17
C THR A 52 -34.33 7.46 -32.17
N SER A 53 -34.21 6.15 -32.33
CA SER A 53 -32.91 5.47 -32.49
C SER A 53 -32.08 6.05 -33.64
N LYS A 54 -32.72 6.50 -34.73
CA LYS A 54 -32.04 7.16 -35.87
C LYS A 54 -31.41 8.50 -35.48
N GLU A 55 -32.09 9.30 -34.66
CA GLU A 55 -31.56 10.58 -34.18
C GLU A 55 -30.39 10.38 -33.22
N VAL A 56 -30.52 9.40 -32.31
CA VAL A 56 -29.43 8.99 -31.40
C VAL A 56 -28.20 8.58 -32.21
N THR A 57 -28.37 7.66 -33.16
CA THR A 57 -27.28 7.19 -34.02
C THR A 57 -26.64 8.34 -34.80
N LYS A 58 -27.43 9.26 -35.36
CA LYS A 58 -26.91 10.43 -36.08
C LYS A 58 -26.00 11.29 -35.19
N ILE A 59 -26.41 11.57 -33.95
CA ILE A 59 -25.63 12.36 -32.99
C ILE A 59 -24.34 11.62 -32.61
N LEU A 60 -24.42 10.31 -32.34
CA LEU A 60 -23.24 9.51 -32.02
C LEU A 60 -22.26 9.42 -33.21
N THR A 61 -22.76 9.32 -34.44
CA THR A 61 -21.92 9.34 -35.65
C THR A 61 -21.16 10.66 -35.76
N VAL A 62 -21.81 11.81 -35.54
CA VAL A 62 -21.14 13.12 -35.54
C VAL A 62 -20.04 13.17 -34.48
N LEU A 63 -20.30 12.67 -33.27
CA LEU A 63 -19.31 12.62 -32.19
C LEU A 63 -18.14 11.68 -32.52
N PHE A 64 -18.38 10.58 -33.22
CA PHE A 64 -17.35 9.65 -33.69
C PHE A 64 -16.50 10.28 -34.81
N GLU A 65 -17.12 10.91 -35.80
CA GLU A 65 -16.43 11.62 -36.89
C GLU A 65 -15.55 12.76 -36.38
N ARG A 66 -16.01 13.49 -35.35
CA ARG A 66 -15.23 14.50 -34.62
C ARG A 66 -14.14 13.90 -33.72
N LYS A 67 -14.00 12.58 -33.68
CA LYS A 67 -13.10 11.82 -32.80
C LYS A 67 -13.33 12.14 -31.32
N PHE A 68 -14.53 12.56 -30.94
CA PHE A 68 -14.89 12.82 -29.55
C PHE A 68 -15.07 11.52 -28.79
N ILE A 69 -15.76 10.56 -29.40
CA ILE A 69 -15.89 9.20 -28.89
C ILE A 69 -15.09 8.22 -29.75
N GLN A 70 -14.72 7.09 -29.16
CA GLN A 70 -14.20 5.93 -29.87
C GLN A 70 -15.21 4.79 -29.74
N VAL A 71 -15.23 3.92 -30.74
CA VAL A 71 -16.14 2.77 -30.79
C VAL A 71 -15.32 1.49 -30.79
N LYS A 72 -15.73 0.51 -30.00
CA LYS A 72 -15.13 -0.82 -29.91
C LYS A 72 -15.61 -1.72 -31.05
N GLU A 73 -15.03 -2.91 -31.18
CA GLU A 73 -15.40 -3.91 -32.19
C GLU A 73 -16.89 -4.32 -32.10
N ASP A 74 -17.47 -4.31 -30.90
CA ASP A 74 -18.89 -4.59 -30.64
C ASP A 74 -19.82 -3.39 -30.94
N SER A 75 -19.31 -2.36 -31.63
CA SER A 75 -20.02 -1.11 -31.95
C SER A 75 -20.42 -0.26 -30.73
N SER A 76 -19.85 -0.53 -29.55
CA SER A 76 -20.09 0.23 -28.34
C SER A 76 -19.13 1.39 -28.14
N ILE A 77 -19.54 2.42 -27.38
CA ILE A 77 -18.64 3.51 -27.04
C ILE A 77 -17.57 3.01 -26.07
N ASP A 78 -16.31 3.29 -26.38
CA ASP A 78 -15.22 3.03 -25.45
C ASP A 78 -15.26 4.03 -24.29
N ILE A 79 -15.91 3.60 -23.20
CA ILE A 79 -16.05 4.37 -21.97
C ILE A 79 -14.71 4.67 -21.31
N VAL A 80 -13.69 3.81 -21.47
CA VAL A 80 -12.36 4.06 -20.90
C VAL A 80 -11.71 5.22 -21.65
N ALA A 81 -11.77 5.19 -22.98
CA ALA A 81 -11.27 6.29 -23.81
C ALA A 81 -12.04 7.59 -23.57
N LEU A 82 -13.38 7.53 -23.44
CA LEU A 82 -14.21 8.69 -23.11
C LEU A 82 -13.84 9.28 -21.75
N ARG A 83 -13.70 8.44 -20.71
CA ARG A 83 -13.27 8.89 -19.37
C ARG A 83 -11.91 9.58 -19.42
N ALA A 84 -10.94 8.99 -20.11
CA ALA A 84 -9.60 9.56 -20.24
C ALA A 84 -9.66 10.93 -20.92
N LYS A 85 -10.45 11.07 -22.00
CA LYS A 85 -10.62 12.33 -22.72
C LYS A 85 -11.30 13.40 -21.89
N LEU A 86 -12.40 13.08 -21.20
CA LEU A 86 -13.10 14.03 -20.33
C LEU A 86 -12.20 14.46 -19.15
N LYS A 87 -11.40 13.54 -18.59
CA LYS A 87 -10.47 13.87 -17.51
C LYS A 87 -9.36 14.80 -17.98
N MET A 88 -8.86 14.60 -19.20
CA MET A 88 -7.91 15.52 -19.83
C MET A 88 -8.50 16.93 -19.98
N ILE A 89 -9.76 17.04 -20.43
CA ILE A 89 -10.46 18.33 -20.55
C ILE A 89 -10.66 19.01 -19.19
N GLU A 90 -11.06 18.24 -18.16
CA GLU A 90 -11.18 18.75 -16.78
C GLU A 90 -9.83 19.31 -16.31
N GLN A 91 -8.76 18.52 -16.45
CA GLN A 91 -7.41 18.92 -16.06
C GLN A 91 -6.90 20.13 -16.86
N GLU A 92 -7.16 20.21 -18.16
CA GLU A 92 -6.74 21.36 -18.98
C GLU A 92 -7.41 22.67 -18.54
N SER A 93 -8.53 22.62 -17.83
CA SER A 93 -9.21 23.82 -17.32
C SER A 93 -8.75 24.25 -15.92
N MET A 94 -8.06 23.38 -15.20
CA MET A 94 -7.56 23.68 -13.86
C MET A 94 -6.29 24.56 -13.91
N PRO A 95 -6.05 25.37 -12.86
CA PRO A 95 -4.71 25.88 -12.58
C PRO A 95 -3.68 24.75 -12.57
N LEU A 96 -2.46 25.04 -13.01
CA LEU A 96 -1.37 24.07 -12.97
C LEU A 96 -1.03 23.70 -11.52
N SER A 97 -1.08 24.65 -10.59
CA SER A 97 -0.92 24.43 -9.14
C SER A 97 -1.82 23.30 -8.63
N ASP A 98 -3.11 23.35 -8.98
CA ASP A 98 -4.11 22.39 -8.50
C ASP A 98 -3.89 21.01 -9.11
N ARG A 99 -3.50 20.95 -10.39
CA ARG A 99 -3.15 19.68 -11.05
C ARG A 99 -1.92 19.05 -10.42
N ILE A 100 -0.93 19.86 -10.03
CA ILE A 100 0.26 19.38 -9.33
C ILE A 100 -0.13 18.85 -7.95
N ALA A 101 -0.97 19.58 -7.21
CA ALA A 101 -1.46 19.18 -5.89
C ALA A 101 -2.24 17.85 -5.93
N GLU A 102 -3.22 17.71 -6.83
CA GLU A 102 -3.96 16.44 -7.01
C GLU A 102 -3.03 15.28 -7.39
N SER A 103 -2.04 15.56 -8.24
CA SER A 103 -1.06 14.56 -8.63
C SER A 103 -0.14 14.15 -7.47
N MET A 104 0.21 15.08 -6.58
CA MET A 104 1.00 14.82 -5.37
C MET A 104 0.21 14.00 -4.36
N GLU A 105 -1.07 14.32 -4.15
CA GLU A 105 -1.95 13.54 -3.28
C GLU A 105 -2.09 12.10 -3.78
N SER A 106 -2.34 11.93 -5.08
CA SER A 106 -2.37 10.61 -5.72
C SER A 106 -1.06 9.87 -5.54
N TYR A 107 0.08 10.56 -5.69
CA TYR A 107 1.40 9.96 -5.46
C TYR A 107 1.59 9.53 -4.01
N ASN A 108 1.15 10.31 -3.03
CA ASN A 108 1.28 9.94 -1.62
C ASN A 108 0.40 8.74 -1.24
N GLN A 109 -0.76 8.58 -1.89
CA GLN A 109 -1.66 7.44 -1.65
C GLN A 109 -1.19 6.15 -2.32
N PHE A 110 -0.59 6.23 -3.52
CA PHE A 110 -0.29 5.07 -4.37
C PHE A 110 1.20 4.87 -4.70
N GLY A 111 2.08 5.75 -4.23
CA GLY A 111 3.50 5.87 -4.61
C GLY A 111 4.46 4.83 -4.05
N TYR A 112 4.00 3.59 -3.81
CA TYR A 112 4.88 2.48 -3.41
C TYR A 112 5.85 2.07 -4.54
N THR A 113 5.61 2.52 -5.77
CA THR A 113 6.41 2.17 -6.94
C THR A 113 7.32 3.35 -7.32
N PRO A 114 8.64 3.17 -7.41
CA PRO A 114 9.56 4.23 -7.85
C PRO A 114 9.31 4.70 -9.30
N LEU A 115 8.45 4.00 -10.06
CA LEU A 115 8.02 4.37 -11.42
C LEU A 115 6.86 5.38 -11.43
N PHE A 116 6.12 5.52 -10.33
CA PHE A 116 5.09 6.54 -10.23
C PHE A 116 5.79 7.88 -10.01
N GLN A 117 5.44 8.91 -10.76
CA GLN A 117 5.97 10.26 -10.58
C GLN A 117 4.80 11.23 -10.63
N HIS A 118 4.77 12.20 -9.71
CA HIS A 118 3.75 13.23 -9.74
C HIS A 118 4.12 14.35 -10.70
N LEU A 119 3.12 15.12 -11.15
CA LEU A 119 3.29 16.17 -12.15
C LEU A 119 4.34 17.22 -11.75
N GLY A 120 4.42 17.56 -10.46
CA GLY A 120 5.43 18.48 -9.93
C GLY A 120 6.88 17.97 -9.91
N GLN A 121 7.13 16.68 -10.19
CA GLN A 121 8.48 16.17 -10.38
C GLN A 121 8.95 16.49 -11.80
N VAL A 122 9.81 17.50 -11.91
CA VAL A 122 10.30 17.98 -13.20
C VAL A 122 11.82 18.05 -13.23
N THR A 123 12.36 17.96 -14.44
CA THR A 123 13.75 18.32 -14.73
C THR A 123 13.77 19.56 -15.63
N LEU A 124 14.53 20.57 -15.21
CA LEU A 124 14.84 21.76 -15.99
C LEU A 124 15.98 21.44 -16.98
N VAL A 125 15.75 21.67 -18.27
CA VAL A 125 16.68 21.34 -19.34
C VAL A 125 17.14 22.62 -20.04
N PRO A 126 18.39 23.07 -19.84
CA PRO A 126 18.92 24.23 -20.53
C PRO A 126 19.11 23.92 -22.02
N LEU A 127 18.69 24.84 -22.90
CA LEU A 127 18.80 24.67 -24.35
C LEU A 127 20.00 25.45 -24.91
N SER A 128 20.67 24.88 -25.91
CA SER A 128 21.88 25.45 -26.53
C SER A 128 21.65 26.81 -27.19
N LEU A 129 20.44 27.07 -27.68
CA LEU A 129 20.04 28.34 -28.30
C LEU A 129 19.51 29.36 -27.27
N GLY A 130 19.54 29.04 -25.97
CA GLY A 130 18.97 29.84 -24.89
C GLY A 130 17.59 29.33 -24.43
N GLY A 131 17.24 29.66 -23.18
CA GLY A 131 16.01 29.23 -22.53
C GLY A 131 16.13 27.92 -21.74
N ILE A 132 15.10 27.64 -20.94
CA ILE A 132 14.99 26.43 -20.11
C ILE A 132 13.68 25.73 -20.44
N ALA A 133 13.77 24.46 -20.87
CA ALA A 133 12.62 23.60 -21.08
C ALA A 133 12.31 22.77 -19.82
N ILE A 134 11.08 22.28 -19.73
CA ILE A 134 10.62 21.48 -18.59
C ILE A 134 10.20 20.11 -19.08
N THR A 135 10.72 19.08 -18.42
CA THR A 135 10.46 17.68 -18.74
C THR A 135 9.87 16.97 -17.55
N LYS A 136 9.05 15.95 -17.82
CA LYS A 136 8.46 15.11 -16.77
C LYS A 136 9.53 14.24 -16.11
N GLY A 137 9.43 14.14 -14.80
CA GLY A 137 10.21 13.21 -13.98
C GLY A 137 11.64 13.65 -13.73
N THR A 138 12.25 13.03 -12.73
CA THR A 138 13.61 13.34 -12.23
C THR A 138 14.64 12.25 -12.53
N LYS A 139 14.24 11.20 -13.27
CA LYS A 139 15.06 9.98 -13.46
C LYS A 139 16.19 10.10 -14.47
N SER A 140 16.27 11.21 -15.18
CA SER A 140 17.23 11.47 -16.25
C SER A 140 17.70 12.90 -16.12
N ILE A 141 18.95 13.15 -16.50
CA ILE A 141 19.54 14.50 -16.58
C ILE A 141 18.77 15.41 -17.54
N TYR A 142 18.02 14.82 -18.48
CA TYR A 142 17.16 15.52 -19.42
C TYR A 142 15.66 15.27 -19.14
N GLY A 143 15.32 14.60 -18.03
CA GLY A 143 13.99 14.07 -17.76
C GLY A 143 13.48 13.10 -18.84
N GLN A 144 12.16 12.95 -18.93
CA GLN A 144 11.48 12.14 -19.95
C GLN A 144 10.89 13.03 -21.06
N TRP A 145 9.56 13.00 -21.22
CA TRP A 145 8.85 13.81 -22.20
C TRP A 145 8.75 15.25 -21.75
N MET A 146 8.92 16.18 -22.70
CA MET A 146 8.65 17.60 -22.46
C MET A 146 7.19 17.82 -22.03
N TRP A 147 6.99 18.82 -21.20
CA TRP A 147 5.67 19.36 -20.95
C TRP A 147 5.05 19.90 -22.25
N SER A 148 3.71 19.94 -22.28
CA SER A 148 3.05 20.58 -23.41
C SER A 148 3.32 22.07 -23.39
N HIS A 149 3.26 22.71 -24.56
CA HIS A 149 3.37 24.16 -24.67
C HIS A 149 2.34 24.90 -23.78
N ASN A 150 1.14 24.33 -23.61
CA ASN A 150 0.11 24.88 -22.74
C ASN A 150 0.50 24.81 -21.26
N ASP A 151 1.06 23.67 -20.81
CA ASP A 151 1.52 23.52 -19.42
C ASP A 151 2.67 24.50 -19.11
N MET A 152 3.60 24.68 -20.05
CA MET A 152 4.70 25.64 -19.89
C MET A 152 4.19 27.09 -19.83
N LYS A 153 3.18 27.44 -20.63
CA LYS A 153 2.54 28.77 -20.56
C LYS A 153 1.84 29.02 -19.23
N LYS A 154 1.07 28.05 -18.74
CA LYS A 154 0.43 28.16 -17.42
C LYS A 154 1.44 28.28 -16.30
N LEU A 155 2.55 27.54 -16.37
CA LEU A 155 3.61 27.69 -15.38
C LEU A 155 4.20 29.10 -15.39
N LEU A 156 4.44 29.67 -16.58
CA LEU A 156 4.94 31.04 -16.69
C LEU A 156 3.95 32.04 -16.06
N GLU A 157 2.66 31.88 -16.30
CA GLU A 157 1.61 32.73 -15.70
C GLU A 157 1.60 32.61 -14.17
N GLU A 158 1.65 31.40 -13.62
CA GLU A 158 1.67 31.16 -12.17
C GLU A 158 2.96 31.65 -11.50
N LEU A 159 4.11 31.45 -12.14
CA LEU A 159 5.40 31.98 -11.64
C LEU A 159 5.41 33.50 -11.64
N SER A 160 4.88 34.13 -12.70
CA SER A 160 4.77 35.59 -12.77
C SER A 160 3.87 36.10 -11.64
N PHE A 161 2.70 35.48 -11.45
CA PHE A 161 1.81 35.79 -10.34
C PHE A 161 2.50 35.64 -8.99
N PHE A 162 3.29 34.58 -8.77
CA PHE A 162 4.04 34.38 -7.54
C PHE A 162 5.04 35.52 -7.30
N LEU A 163 5.85 35.86 -8.30
CA LEU A 163 6.88 36.90 -8.21
C LEU A 163 6.29 38.31 -8.02
N ASP A 164 5.10 38.57 -8.57
CA ASP A 164 4.41 39.86 -8.41
C ASP A 164 3.86 40.05 -6.98
N ASN A 165 3.64 38.96 -6.24
CA ASN A 165 3.00 38.98 -4.91
C ASN A 165 3.94 38.64 -3.76
N ASN A 166 5.14 38.11 -4.04
CA ASN A 166 6.08 37.66 -3.02
C ASN A 166 7.48 38.18 -3.36
N ASP A 167 8.11 38.79 -2.37
CA ASP A 167 9.48 39.28 -2.49
C ASP A 167 10.50 38.25 -1.97
N GLN A 168 11.77 38.66 -1.96
CA GLN A 168 12.85 37.80 -1.46
C GLN A 168 12.73 37.51 0.04
N GLU A 169 12.22 38.45 0.84
CA GLU A 169 12.04 38.25 2.28
C GLU A 169 11.03 37.14 2.57
N TRP A 170 9.93 37.10 1.80
CA TRP A 170 8.97 36.01 1.87
C TRP A 170 9.60 34.66 1.54
N ILE A 171 10.40 34.60 0.46
CA ILE A 171 11.09 33.37 0.02
C ILE A 171 12.08 32.88 1.09
N ASP A 172 12.83 33.79 1.68
CA ASP A 172 13.81 33.47 2.72
C ASP A 172 13.11 32.91 3.98
N SER A 173 12.04 33.57 4.42
CA SER A 173 11.22 33.08 5.55
C SER A 173 10.65 31.68 5.30
N TYR A 174 10.11 31.44 4.09
CA TYR A 174 9.59 30.11 3.71
C TYR A 174 10.70 29.03 3.76
N ASN A 175 11.89 29.34 3.26
CA ASN A 175 13.01 28.41 3.24
C ASN A 175 13.54 28.10 4.64
N GLU A 176 13.58 29.10 5.53
CA GLU A 176 13.97 28.92 6.93
C GLU A 176 12.99 28.00 7.67
N GLU A 177 11.68 28.24 7.53
CA GLU A 177 10.65 27.38 8.13
C GLU A 177 10.77 25.93 7.63
N LEU A 178 10.96 25.75 6.32
CA LEU A 178 11.15 24.43 5.73
C LEU A 178 12.40 23.72 6.25
N ALA A 179 13.51 24.45 6.42
CA ALA A 179 14.75 23.90 6.97
C ALA A 179 14.57 23.38 8.40
N VAL A 180 13.85 24.14 9.24
CA VAL A 180 13.51 23.74 10.61
C VAL A 180 12.63 22.48 10.62
N GLU A 181 11.63 22.40 9.74
CA GLU A 181 10.76 21.23 9.65
C GLU A 181 11.53 19.97 9.21
N ILE A 182 12.43 20.09 8.23
CA ILE A 182 13.28 18.99 7.74
C ILE A 182 14.17 18.48 8.87
N GLU A 183 14.81 19.36 9.63
CA GLU A 183 15.69 18.93 10.74
C GLU A 183 14.89 18.26 11.86
N SER A 184 13.73 18.81 12.24
CA SER A 184 12.84 18.18 13.22
C SER A 184 12.40 16.77 12.81
N LYS A 185 12.11 16.55 11.51
CA LYS A 185 11.77 15.22 10.99
C LYS A 185 12.96 14.25 11.07
N ARG A 186 14.17 14.72 10.77
CA ARG A 186 15.40 13.90 10.87
C ARG A 186 15.68 13.50 12.31
N GLU A 187 15.55 14.41 13.26
CA GLU A 187 15.72 14.12 14.69
C GLU A 187 14.71 13.08 15.18
N LYS A 188 13.44 13.25 14.85
CA LYS A 188 12.38 12.27 15.18
C LYS A 188 12.70 10.88 14.62
N GLN A 189 13.20 10.80 13.38
CA GLN A 189 13.59 9.53 12.78
C GLN A 189 14.78 8.89 13.50
N LYS A 190 15.81 9.67 13.86
CA LYS A 190 16.95 9.17 14.65
C LYS A 190 16.51 8.60 15.99
N VAL A 191 15.65 9.32 16.74
CA VAL A 191 15.12 8.85 18.02
C VAL A 191 14.34 7.55 17.85
N LEU A 192 13.46 7.45 16.84
CA LEU A 192 12.71 6.22 16.55
C LEU A 192 13.63 5.04 16.18
N GLU A 193 14.71 5.30 15.45
CA GLU A 193 15.68 4.27 15.08
C GLU A 193 16.51 3.81 16.29
N GLU A 194 16.96 4.73 17.13
CA GLU A 194 17.63 4.41 18.40
C GLU A 194 16.72 3.61 19.34
N GLU A 195 15.44 3.96 19.46
CA GLU A 195 14.47 3.18 20.23
C GLU A 195 14.29 1.77 19.67
N ARG A 196 14.23 1.63 18.34
CA ARG A 196 14.17 0.32 17.68
C ARG A 196 15.43 -0.49 17.94
N GLN A 197 16.60 0.14 17.90
CA GLN A 197 17.88 -0.50 18.19
C GLN A 197 17.94 -0.98 19.65
N LYS A 198 17.60 -0.11 20.61
CA LYS A 198 17.51 -0.45 22.04
C LYS A 198 16.51 -1.58 22.30
N LYS A 199 15.36 -1.59 21.62
CA LYS A 199 14.38 -2.70 21.70
C LYS A 199 14.96 -4.01 21.14
N LYS A 200 15.73 -3.97 20.04
CA LYS A 200 16.41 -5.15 19.48
C LYS A 200 17.48 -5.67 20.43
N GLU A 201 18.29 -4.79 21.02
CA GLU A 201 19.32 -5.15 22.00
C GLU A 201 18.70 -5.75 23.27
N HIS A 202 17.63 -5.15 23.79
CA HIS A 202 16.90 -5.71 24.94
C HIS A 202 16.15 -7.02 24.61
N ALA A 203 15.72 -7.23 23.36
CA ALA A 203 15.19 -8.51 22.92
C ALA A 203 16.31 -9.58 22.74
N ALA A 204 17.55 -9.15 22.49
CA ALA A 204 18.69 -10.04 22.35
C ALA A 204 19.26 -10.52 23.69
N THR A 205 18.96 -9.85 24.81
CA THR A 205 19.39 -10.30 26.14
C THR A 205 18.72 -11.62 26.49
N PRO A 206 19.49 -12.68 26.80
CA PRO A 206 18.97 -13.97 27.23
C PRO A 206 18.04 -13.83 28.44
N LYS A 207 16.87 -14.47 28.38
CA LYS A 207 15.96 -14.56 29.52
C LYS A 207 16.01 -15.97 30.07
N GLN A 208 16.49 -16.08 31.30
CA GLN A 208 16.53 -17.35 32.02
C GLN A 208 15.13 -17.78 32.45
N GLY A 209 14.94 -19.09 32.60
CA GLY A 209 13.64 -19.66 32.94
C GLY A 209 13.56 -21.13 32.54
N TYR A 210 12.35 -21.64 32.35
CA TYR A 210 12.11 -23.07 32.19
C TYR A 210 11.32 -23.38 30.93
N VAL A 211 11.71 -24.44 30.23
CA VAL A 211 10.89 -25.11 29.22
C VAL A 211 10.36 -26.41 29.80
N ILE A 212 9.06 -26.62 29.70
CA ILE A 212 8.33 -27.71 30.35
C ILE A 212 7.64 -28.54 29.27
N LEU A 213 7.85 -29.85 29.31
CA LEU A 213 7.11 -30.82 28.52
C LEU A 213 5.97 -31.37 29.37
N ILE A 214 4.75 -31.24 28.89
CA ILE A 214 3.55 -31.78 29.55
C ILE A 214 2.86 -32.78 28.64
N ARG A 215 2.15 -33.74 29.22
CA ARG A 215 1.28 -34.70 28.54
C ARG A 215 -0.17 -34.46 28.95
N LEU A 216 -1.07 -34.45 27.97
CA LEU A 216 -2.48 -34.07 28.13
C LEU A 216 -3.41 -35.27 27.87
N TYR A 217 -4.22 -35.61 28.87
CA TYR A 217 -5.21 -36.68 28.83
C TYR A 217 -6.62 -36.14 28.48
N PRO A 218 -7.50 -36.98 27.91
CA PRO A 218 -7.32 -38.38 27.52
C PRO A 218 -6.54 -38.56 26.21
N SER A 219 -6.19 -37.46 25.53
CA SER A 219 -5.63 -37.49 24.18
C SER A 219 -4.24 -38.14 24.07
N GLY A 220 -3.49 -38.19 25.18
CA GLY A 220 -2.13 -38.71 25.24
C GLY A 220 -1.06 -37.84 24.56
N HIS A 221 -1.44 -36.72 23.96
CA HIS A 221 -0.53 -35.80 23.25
C HIS A 221 0.34 -34.99 24.21
N TYR A 222 1.48 -34.55 23.69
CA TYR A 222 2.43 -33.73 24.40
C TYR A 222 2.33 -32.26 24.00
N LYS A 223 2.72 -31.36 24.90
CA LYS A 223 2.81 -29.93 24.66
C LYS A 223 4.06 -29.38 25.33
N PHE A 224 4.86 -28.63 24.58
CA PHE A 224 5.90 -27.81 25.17
C PHE A 224 5.30 -26.47 25.61
N THR A 225 5.67 -26.02 26.80
CA THR A 225 5.37 -24.69 27.34
C THR A 225 6.61 -24.11 27.98
N TYR A 226 6.61 -22.81 28.29
CA TYR A 226 7.75 -22.17 28.92
C TYR A 226 7.35 -21.08 29.90
N THR A 227 8.32 -20.65 30.70
CA THR A 227 8.25 -19.48 31.57
C THR A 227 9.60 -18.80 31.60
N THR A 228 9.64 -17.47 31.53
CA THR A 228 10.86 -16.66 31.75
C THR A 228 10.93 -16.14 33.19
N SER A 229 10.09 -16.68 34.08
CA SER A 229 10.18 -16.49 35.53
C SER A 229 11.05 -17.61 36.13
N THR A 230 11.78 -17.28 37.19
CA THR A 230 12.55 -18.23 38.00
C THR A 230 11.66 -19.14 38.86
N ASP A 231 10.37 -18.85 38.98
CA ASP A 231 9.43 -19.67 39.75
C ASP A 231 8.73 -20.74 38.89
N LEU A 232 9.37 -21.91 38.80
CA LEU A 232 8.84 -23.09 38.12
C LEU A 232 7.55 -23.62 38.78
N ASN A 233 7.47 -23.60 40.11
CA ASN A 233 6.35 -24.17 40.86
C ASN A 233 5.06 -23.39 40.59
N SER A 234 5.12 -22.06 40.59
CA SER A 234 3.97 -21.23 40.20
C SER A 234 3.50 -21.51 38.77
N LYS A 235 4.42 -21.77 37.83
CA LYS A 235 4.05 -22.14 36.46
C LYS A 235 3.38 -23.51 36.40
N ILE A 236 3.90 -24.50 37.11
CA ILE A 236 3.31 -25.85 37.19
C ILE A 236 1.92 -25.79 37.83
N ASN A 237 1.75 -25.03 38.90
CA ASN A 237 0.45 -24.87 39.56
C ASN A 237 -0.58 -24.26 38.61
N ARG A 238 -0.22 -23.20 37.86
CA ARG A 238 -1.12 -22.63 36.83
C ARG A 238 -1.48 -23.62 35.73
N ILE A 239 -0.55 -24.48 35.32
CA ILE A 239 -0.83 -25.53 34.32
C ILE A 239 -1.82 -26.55 34.92
N LYS A 240 -1.64 -26.96 36.17
CA LYS A 240 -2.57 -27.86 36.87
C LYS A 240 -3.94 -27.21 37.09
N GLU A 241 -3.99 -25.90 37.35
CA GLU A 241 -5.26 -25.15 37.41
C GLU A 241 -5.96 -25.08 36.04
N GLU A 242 -5.19 -24.86 34.95
CA GLU A 242 -5.73 -24.74 33.59
C GLU A 242 -6.28 -26.08 33.05
N TYR A 243 -5.60 -27.20 33.33
CA TYR A 243 -5.93 -28.52 32.76
C TYR A 243 -6.51 -29.53 33.78
N GLY A 244 -6.53 -29.22 35.07
CA GLY A 244 -7.00 -30.10 36.14
C GLY A 244 -6.16 -31.38 36.27
N ASP A 245 -6.80 -32.50 36.60
CA ASP A 245 -6.16 -33.82 36.71
C ASP A 245 -5.76 -34.44 35.35
N ASN A 246 -6.06 -33.75 34.24
CA ASN A 246 -5.81 -34.24 32.89
C ASN A 246 -4.42 -33.86 32.35
N VAL A 247 -3.49 -33.44 33.22
CA VAL A 247 -2.13 -33.07 32.83
C VAL A 247 -1.08 -33.78 33.67
N GLU A 248 -0.09 -34.32 32.99
CA GLU A 248 1.12 -34.89 33.58
C GLU A 248 2.30 -34.00 33.20
N ILE A 249 3.10 -33.58 34.20
CA ILE A 249 4.35 -32.88 33.96
C ILE A 249 5.42 -33.92 33.68
N VAL A 250 5.89 -33.99 32.43
CA VAL A 250 6.78 -35.06 31.95
C VAL A 250 8.23 -34.75 32.28
N HIS A 251 8.65 -33.51 32.01
CA HIS A 251 9.99 -33.00 32.33
C HIS A 251 10.01 -31.47 32.30
N SER A 252 10.94 -30.86 33.02
CA SER A 252 11.21 -29.42 32.98
C SER A 252 12.71 -29.17 32.92
N VAL A 253 13.11 -28.27 32.04
CA VAL A 253 14.52 -27.96 31.75
C VAL A 253 14.75 -26.48 32.04
N GLU A 254 15.75 -26.17 32.86
CA GLU A 254 16.20 -24.80 33.08
C GLU A 254 17.06 -24.33 31.91
N THR A 255 16.88 -23.09 31.47
CA THR A 255 17.48 -22.56 30.25
C THR A 255 18.10 -21.19 30.49
N TYR A 256 19.26 -20.95 29.91
CA TYR A 256 19.93 -19.65 29.88
C TYR A 256 19.18 -18.64 28.99
N ASP A 257 18.70 -19.07 27.83
CA ASP A 257 17.84 -18.31 26.92
C ASP A 257 16.56 -19.11 26.59
N THR A 258 15.55 -18.98 27.45
CA THR A 258 14.30 -19.74 27.35
C THR A 258 13.58 -19.53 26.02
N LEU A 259 13.58 -18.30 25.50
CA LEU A 259 12.86 -17.99 24.26
C LEU A 259 13.52 -18.65 23.06
N LYS A 260 14.86 -18.55 22.94
CA LYS A 260 15.56 -19.22 21.85
C LYS A 260 15.50 -20.73 21.99
N PHE A 261 15.73 -21.26 23.18
CA PHE A 261 15.63 -22.70 23.43
C PHE A 261 14.23 -23.24 23.09
N PHE A 262 13.16 -22.54 23.48
CA PHE A 262 11.79 -22.95 23.16
C PHE A 262 11.47 -22.84 21.67
N TYR A 263 11.63 -21.66 21.06
CA TYR A 263 11.16 -21.41 19.69
C TYR A 263 12.10 -21.96 18.62
N HIS A 264 13.41 -21.97 18.85
CA HIS A 264 14.40 -22.39 17.87
C HIS A 264 14.89 -23.81 18.05
N PHE A 265 14.83 -24.38 19.26
CA PHE A 265 15.13 -25.78 19.48
C PHE A 265 13.84 -26.60 19.66
N ALA A 266 13.15 -26.52 20.81
CA ALA A 266 12.05 -27.44 21.14
C ALA A 266 10.95 -27.46 20.06
N LYS A 267 10.46 -26.30 19.61
CA LYS A 267 9.39 -26.27 18.58
C LYS A 267 9.85 -26.76 17.20
N LYS A 268 11.12 -26.54 16.84
CA LYS A 268 11.65 -26.93 15.53
C LYS A 268 12.07 -28.40 15.50
N GLN A 269 12.77 -28.87 16.52
CA GLN A 269 13.24 -30.25 16.63
C GLN A 269 12.07 -31.24 16.53
N PHE A 270 10.95 -30.93 17.17
CA PHE A 270 9.77 -31.79 17.18
C PHE A 270 8.67 -31.36 16.19
N SER A 271 8.95 -30.45 15.24
CA SER A 271 7.92 -29.94 14.33
C SER A 271 7.24 -31.03 13.50
N ASN A 272 7.99 -32.07 13.14
CA ASN A 272 7.49 -33.21 12.35
C ASN A 272 6.54 -34.12 13.15
N ARG A 273 6.44 -33.92 14.47
CA ARG A 273 5.51 -34.62 15.37
C ARG A 273 4.26 -33.80 15.68
N LEU A 274 4.10 -32.62 15.08
CA LEU A 274 3.00 -31.71 15.36
C LEU A 274 1.69 -32.23 14.76
N VAL A 275 0.66 -32.41 15.60
CA VAL A 275 -0.67 -32.87 15.18
C VAL A 275 -1.65 -31.70 15.05
N LYS A 276 -1.66 -30.78 16.03
CA LYS A 276 -2.58 -29.63 16.03
C LYS A 276 -2.02 -28.45 16.79
N LYS A 277 -1.79 -27.32 16.09
CA LYS A 277 -1.28 -26.03 16.61
C LYS A 277 -0.01 -26.13 17.45
N ALA A 278 -0.11 -26.62 18.69
CA ALA A 278 0.97 -26.76 19.67
C ALA A 278 0.96 -28.12 20.39
N LEU A 279 0.21 -29.10 19.87
CA LEU A 279 0.14 -30.47 20.38
C LEU A 279 0.96 -31.40 19.48
N TYR A 280 1.74 -32.27 20.12
CA TYR A 280 2.72 -33.15 19.51
C TYR A 280 2.41 -34.61 19.83
N GLN A 281 2.63 -35.50 18.88
CA GLN A 281 2.62 -36.95 19.07
C GLN A 281 4.06 -37.44 19.15
N LEU A 282 4.64 -37.36 20.36
CA LEU A 282 6.01 -37.77 20.63
C LEU A 282 6.08 -39.28 20.91
N THR A 283 7.12 -39.93 20.39
CA THR A 283 7.45 -41.31 20.77
C THR A 283 8.14 -41.37 22.14
N GLU A 284 8.30 -42.56 22.71
CA GLU A 284 9.08 -42.71 23.95
C GLU A 284 10.54 -42.28 23.77
N GLU A 285 11.13 -42.54 22.60
CA GLU A 285 12.47 -42.06 22.23
C GLU A 285 12.55 -40.53 22.18
N ASP A 286 11.53 -39.86 21.61
CA ASP A 286 11.48 -38.39 21.54
C ASP A 286 11.41 -37.78 22.96
N VAL A 287 10.64 -38.39 23.85
CA VAL A 287 10.52 -37.97 25.26
C VAL A 287 11.82 -38.23 26.02
N GLN A 288 12.44 -39.39 25.80
CA GLN A 288 13.70 -39.76 26.43
C GLN A 288 14.85 -38.85 25.97
N PHE A 289 14.94 -38.57 24.67
CA PHE A 289 15.88 -37.60 24.12
C PHE A 289 15.72 -36.22 24.75
N PHE A 290 14.48 -35.76 24.98
CA PHE A 290 14.25 -34.50 25.68
C PHE A 290 14.69 -34.55 27.15
N LYS A 291 14.50 -35.67 27.85
CA LYS A 291 14.90 -35.85 29.26
C LYS A 291 16.40 -35.98 29.48
N GLU A 292 17.15 -36.44 28.48
CA GLU A 292 18.59 -36.65 28.59
C GLU A 292 19.41 -35.36 28.59
N GLU A 293 18.80 -34.23 28.22
CA GLU A 293 19.41 -32.89 28.22
C GLU A 293 20.73 -32.80 27.41
N LYS A 294 20.95 -33.75 26.50
CA LYS A 294 22.09 -33.81 25.57
C LYS A 294 21.65 -33.37 24.19
N TYR A 295 21.59 -32.07 23.98
CA TYR A 295 21.11 -31.49 22.74
C TYR A 295 22.26 -31.11 21.79
N PRO A 296 21.95 -30.82 20.51
CA PRO A 296 22.94 -30.26 19.59
C PRO A 296 23.56 -28.96 20.13
N ALA A 297 24.80 -28.64 19.72
CA ALA A 297 25.61 -27.56 20.31
C ALA A 297 24.90 -26.20 20.40
N ASN A 298 24.15 -25.82 19.36
CA ASN A 298 23.35 -24.59 19.33
C ASN A 298 22.24 -24.55 20.39
N ALA A 299 21.63 -25.69 20.71
CA ALA A 299 20.62 -25.81 21.76
C ALA A 299 21.28 -25.84 23.14
N MET A 300 22.48 -26.44 23.25
CA MET A 300 23.27 -26.39 24.48
C MET A 300 23.70 -24.96 24.83
N ASP A 301 24.02 -24.12 23.84
CA ASP A 301 24.32 -22.71 24.07
C ASP A 301 23.13 -21.93 24.66
N TRP A 302 21.89 -22.28 24.29
CA TRP A 302 20.69 -21.67 24.86
C TRP A 302 20.27 -22.31 26.19
N LEU A 303 20.70 -23.54 26.43
CA LEU A 303 20.46 -24.28 27.67
C LEU A 303 21.38 -23.79 28.78
N GLU A 304 22.69 -23.86 28.57
CA GLU A 304 23.73 -23.61 29.58
C GLU A 304 24.38 -22.22 29.46
N GLY A 305 24.17 -21.54 28.32
CA GLY A 305 24.98 -20.39 27.94
C GLY A 305 26.24 -20.84 27.18
N SER A 306 26.77 -19.97 26.32
CA SER A 306 28.00 -20.26 25.59
C SER A 306 29.13 -20.59 26.58
N ARG A 307 29.72 -21.79 26.49
CA ARG A 307 30.86 -22.21 27.33
C ARG A 307 32.16 -21.44 27.05
N THR A 308 32.15 -20.48 26.15
CA THR A 308 33.27 -19.56 25.88
C THR A 308 33.31 -18.43 26.91
N LYS A 309 34.04 -18.68 28.01
CA LYS A 309 34.86 -17.63 28.64
C LYS A 309 36.26 -17.66 28.04
#